data_AF-X0XEB9-F1
#
_entry.id   AF-X0XEB9-F1
#
_cell.length_a   1.000
_cell.length_b   1.000
_cell.length_c   1.000
_cell.angle_alpha   90.00
_cell.angle_beta   90.00
_cell.angle_gamma   90.00
#
_symmetry.space_group_name_H-M   'P 1'
#
loop_
_entity.id
_entity.type
_entity.pdbx_description
1 polymer ?
#
loop_
_entity_poly.entity_id
_entity_poly.type
_entity_poly.pdbx_seq_one_letter_code
_entity_poly.pdbx_strand_id
1 'polypeptide(L)'
;AKGLEANFIFLAGVKKVRDTSAELHIDRSGDHTHGFVAIAEEKRSGNWAKTALLAHPGQWQDHSDEEIGFLEAEQDRLAYVAATRARGGLSITCCEGGKDSWEYFDAEEEPFASLPTIEAASEAPSATEAIDPADALAAAERAAAEWQQAAVATYRVVAAKADAIGNTEDRDHVQATGEHGTEWGTAVHRLLEVAMQMPEADLHPLALALIEETGLEVEAVEPLLETVERARHSTIWKRALKS
;
A
#
# COMPACT_ATOMS: atom_id res chain seq x y z
N ALA A 1 -5.70 -2.56 20.84
CA ALA A 1 -4.27 -2.27 20.57
C ALA A 1 -4.03 -2.43 19.07
N LYS A 2 -3.47 -1.42 18.38
CA LYS A 2 -3.17 -1.53 16.93
C LYS A 2 -2.06 -2.58 16.77
N GLY A 3 -2.41 -3.76 16.24
CA GLY A 3 -1.53 -4.93 16.10
C GLY A 3 -0.41 -4.69 15.08
N LEU A 4 0.60 -3.93 15.48
CA LEU A 4 1.69 -3.50 14.60
C LEU A 4 3.05 -4.07 14.99
N GLU A 5 3.13 -4.86 16.06
CA GLU A 5 4.37 -5.53 16.49
C GLU A 5 4.54 -6.87 15.77
N ALA A 6 5.76 -7.14 15.31
CA ALA A 6 6.16 -8.41 14.71
C ALA A 6 7.06 -9.19 15.68
N ASN A 7 6.96 -10.52 15.68
CA ASN A 7 7.84 -11.33 16.52
C ASN A 7 9.31 -11.21 16.09
N PHE A 8 9.57 -11.10 14.79
CA PHE A 8 10.89 -10.85 14.23
C PHE A 8 10.82 -9.78 13.15
N ILE A 9 11.83 -8.91 13.10
CA ILE A 9 12.00 -7.89 12.05
C ILE A 9 13.36 -8.08 11.38
N PHE A 10 13.37 -7.96 10.06
CA PHE A 10 14.58 -8.01 9.24
C PHE A 10 14.70 -6.69 8.49
N LEU A 11 15.77 -5.94 8.73
CA LEU A 11 16.09 -4.70 8.03
C LEU A 11 17.21 -4.97 7.04
N ALA A 12 16.89 -4.89 5.75
CA ALA A 12 17.86 -5.08 4.69
C ALA A 12 18.65 -3.78 4.47
N GLY A 13 19.95 -3.80 4.72
CA GLY A 13 20.85 -2.70 4.37
C GLY A 13 21.00 -2.58 2.87
N VAL A 14 20.64 -1.42 2.35
CA VAL A 14 20.98 -1.01 0.98
C VAL A 14 21.93 0.17 1.05
N LYS A 15 22.82 0.25 0.05
CA LYS A 15 23.79 1.34 -0.05
C LYS A 15 23.04 2.68 -0.08
N LYS A 16 23.40 3.58 0.84
CA LYS A 16 22.76 4.89 0.96
C LYS A 16 23.06 5.70 -0.29
N VAL A 17 22.02 6.04 -1.04
CA VAL A 17 22.08 7.07 -2.08
C VAL A 17 21.74 8.36 -1.37
N ARG A 18 22.72 9.26 -1.22
CA ARG A 18 22.47 10.57 -0.64
C ARG A 18 21.80 11.41 -1.71
N ASP A 19 20.53 11.73 -1.50
CA ASP A 19 19.87 12.74 -2.31
C ASP A 19 20.34 14.12 -1.84
N THR A 20 20.85 14.93 -2.76
CA THR A 20 21.41 16.27 -2.44
C THR A 20 20.44 17.39 -2.81
N SER A 21 19.26 17.05 -3.34
CA SER A 21 18.23 18.02 -3.70
C SER A 21 16.87 17.36 -3.58
N ALA A 22 15.93 18.00 -2.87
CA ALA A 22 14.55 17.58 -2.93
C ALA A 22 13.98 17.88 -4.34
N GLU A 23 13.02 17.08 -4.80
CA GLU A 23 12.22 17.36 -6.01
C GLU A 23 10.81 17.86 -5.67
N LEU A 24 10.36 17.61 -4.43
CA LEU A 24 9.03 17.91 -3.92
C LEU A 24 9.15 18.39 -2.48
N HIS A 25 8.42 19.45 -2.15
CA HIS A 25 8.22 19.90 -0.78
C HIS A 25 6.73 20.07 -0.52
N ILE A 26 6.25 19.62 0.65
CA ILE A 26 4.84 19.76 1.04
C ILE A 26 4.74 20.46 2.39
N ASP A 27 4.27 21.71 2.36
CA ASP A 27 3.96 22.48 3.55
C ASP A 27 2.54 22.18 4.04
N ARG A 28 2.43 21.79 5.31
CA ARG A 28 1.17 21.49 6.03
C ARG A 28 0.99 22.34 7.28
N SER A 29 1.81 23.39 7.46
CA SER A 29 1.84 24.20 8.67
C SER A 29 0.65 25.17 8.79
N GLY A 30 -0.01 25.49 7.67
CA GLY A 30 -1.15 26.40 7.62
C GLY A 30 -2.52 25.71 7.50
N ASP A 31 -3.56 26.52 7.27
CA ASP A 31 -4.95 26.06 7.06
C ASP A 31 -5.14 25.28 5.74
N HIS A 32 -4.17 25.40 4.82
CA HIS A 32 -4.16 24.72 3.53
C HIS A 32 -2.82 24.01 3.33
N THR A 33 -2.87 22.84 2.69
CA THR A 33 -1.68 22.11 2.26
C THR A 33 -1.16 22.67 0.94
N HIS A 34 0.11 23.09 0.92
CA HIS A 34 0.78 23.61 -0.27
C HIS A 34 1.85 22.63 -0.76
N GLY A 35 1.87 22.37 -2.05
CA GLY A 35 2.87 21.53 -2.70
C GLY A 35 3.75 22.34 -3.64
N PHE A 36 5.07 22.17 -3.52
CA PHE A 36 6.08 22.83 -4.33
C PHE A 36 6.90 21.76 -5.04
N VAL A 37 7.02 21.85 -6.37
CA VAL A 37 7.71 20.84 -7.18
C VAL A 37 8.79 21.50 -8.01
N ALA A 38 10.01 20.97 -7.92
CA ALA A 38 11.06 21.25 -8.87
C ALA A 38 11.04 20.24 -10.01
N ILE A 39 11.24 20.75 -11.22
CA ILE A 39 11.46 19.94 -12.41
C ILE A 39 12.93 19.99 -12.70
N ALA A 40 13.58 18.83 -12.70
CA ALA A 40 14.99 18.71 -13.03
C ALA A 40 15.22 17.76 -14.20
N GLU A 41 16.32 17.98 -14.91
CA GLU A 41 16.83 17.09 -15.95
C GLU A 41 18.07 16.38 -15.43
N GLU A 42 18.10 15.06 -15.56
CA GLU A 42 19.31 14.28 -15.31
C GLU A 42 20.22 14.36 -16.56
N LYS A 43 21.26 15.19 -16.48
CA LYS A 43 22.28 15.25 -17.53
C LYS A 43 23.38 14.24 -17.23
N ARG A 44 23.58 13.29 -18.15
CA ARG A 44 24.77 12.43 -18.13
C ARG A 44 25.99 13.23 -18.56
N SER A 45 26.93 13.42 -17.63
CA SER A 45 28.23 14.04 -17.88
C SER A 45 29.33 13.05 -17.51
N GLY A 46 29.70 12.18 -18.45
CA GLY A 46 30.65 11.09 -18.19
C GLY A 46 30.04 10.02 -17.27
N ASN A 47 30.81 9.55 -16.28
CA ASN A 47 30.35 8.56 -15.29
C ASN A 47 29.47 9.15 -14.16
N TRP A 48 29.16 10.45 -14.22
CA TRP A 48 28.36 11.12 -13.20
C TRP A 48 27.07 11.68 -13.81
N ALA A 49 25.96 11.41 -13.13
CA ALA A 49 24.72 12.14 -13.33
C ALA A 49 24.83 13.50 -12.64
N LYS A 50 24.50 14.58 -13.36
CA LYS A 50 24.27 15.90 -12.76
C LYS A 50 22.82 16.27 -12.97
N THR A 51 22.11 16.51 -11.88
CA THR A 51 20.75 17.03 -11.89
C THR A 51 20.80 18.53 -12.16
N ALA A 52 20.16 18.97 -13.25
CA ALA A 52 20.05 20.38 -13.61
C ALA A 52 18.58 20.83 -13.44
N LEU A 53 18.33 21.78 -12.55
CA LEU A 53 16.99 22.36 -12.36
C LEU A 53 16.53 23.07 -13.64
N LEU A 54 15.39 22.66 -14.18
CA LEU A 54 14.75 23.25 -15.35
C LEU A 54 13.70 24.30 -14.95
N ALA A 55 12.93 24.00 -13.90
CA ALA A 55 11.92 24.90 -13.37
C ALA A 55 11.73 24.63 -11.88
N HIS A 56 11.51 25.68 -11.10
CA HIS A 56 11.20 25.58 -9.68
C HIS A 56 10.35 26.79 -9.25
N PRO A 57 9.53 26.66 -8.20
CA PRO A 57 8.81 27.79 -7.63
C PRO A 57 9.78 28.81 -6.99
N GLY A 58 9.27 30.01 -6.69
CA GLY A 58 10.06 31.01 -5.95
C GLY A 58 10.54 30.45 -4.61
N GLN A 59 11.70 30.90 -4.14
CA GLN A 59 12.29 30.47 -2.85
C GLN A 59 12.53 28.95 -2.73
N TRP A 60 12.72 28.25 -3.86
CA TRP A 60 12.91 26.80 -3.86
C TRP A 60 14.06 26.31 -2.99
N GLN A 61 15.14 27.09 -2.84
CA GLN A 61 16.25 26.67 -1.98
C GLN A 61 15.80 26.50 -0.53
N ASP A 62 14.99 27.44 0.00
CA ASP A 62 14.49 27.37 1.37
C ASP A 62 13.57 26.17 1.55
N HIS A 63 12.65 25.93 0.60
CA HIS A 63 11.78 24.77 0.59
C HIS A 63 12.54 23.44 0.48
N SER A 64 13.59 23.40 -0.35
CA SER A 64 14.44 22.22 -0.49
C SER A 64 15.21 21.94 0.78
N ASP A 65 15.76 22.97 1.45
CA ASP A 65 16.51 22.82 2.69
C ASP A 65 15.59 22.34 3.83
N GLU A 66 14.37 22.88 3.91
CA GLU A 66 13.34 22.42 4.84
C GLU A 66 12.94 20.96 4.60
N GLU A 67 12.69 20.58 3.34
CA GLU A 67 12.35 19.20 2.99
C GLU A 67 13.50 18.23 3.31
N ILE A 68 14.74 18.60 3.00
CA ILE A 68 15.92 17.79 3.35
C ILE A 68 15.96 17.55 4.86
N GLY A 69 15.76 18.60 5.67
CA GLY A 69 15.69 18.48 7.12
C GLY A 69 14.53 17.59 7.60
N PHE A 70 13.37 17.68 6.94
CA PHE A 70 12.24 16.78 7.21
C PHE A 70 12.56 15.32 6.88
N LEU A 71 13.17 15.04 5.72
CA LEU A 71 13.55 13.70 5.30
C LEU A 71 14.63 13.09 6.21
N GLU A 72 15.57 13.89 6.69
CA GLU A 72 16.56 13.48 7.70
C GLU A 72 15.86 13.10 9.01
N ALA A 73 14.94 13.93 9.52
CA ALA A 73 14.17 13.60 10.73
C ALA A 73 13.24 12.39 10.54
N GLU A 74 12.71 12.19 9.32
CA GLU A 74 11.88 11.03 9.00
C GLU A 74 12.70 9.74 8.96
N GLN A 75 13.97 9.79 8.53
CA GLN A 75 14.88 8.64 8.64
C GLN A 75 15.04 8.21 10.10
N ASP A 76 15.22 9.15 11.04
CA ASP A 76 15.31 8.84 12.47
C ASP A 76 14.01 8.19 12.99
N ARG A 77 12.85 8.73 12.58
CA ARG A 77 11.55 8.17 12.95
C ARG A 77 11.38 6.75 12.41
N LEU A 78 11.80 6.48 11.17
CA LEU A 78 11.74 5.16 10.55
C LEU A 78 12.66 4.17 11.27
N ALA A 79 13.88 4.57 11.64
CA ALA A 79 14.79 3.75 12.44
C ALA A 79 14.18 3.42 13.81
N TYR A 80 13.61 4.41 14.49
CA TYR A 80 12.92 4.22 15.76
C TYR A 80 11.74 3.23 15.63
N VAL A 81 10.89 3.40 14.62
CA VAL A 81 9.76 2.49 14.36
C VAL A 81 10.26 1.09 14.06
N ALA A 82 11.29 0.94 13.24
CA ALA A 82 11.84 -0.37 12.90
C ALA A 82 12.41 -1.09 14.14
N ALA A 83 13.13 -0.37 15.00
CA ALA A 83 13.69 -0.91 16.23
C ALA A 83 12.63 -1.29 17.27
N THR A 84 11.58 -0.49 17.42
CA THR A 84 10.58 -0.65 18.49
C THR A 84 9.45 -1.60 18.16
N ARG A 85 9.35 -2.09 16.91
CA ARG A 85 8.28 -3.01 16.49
C ARG A 85 8.66 -4.49 16.63
N ALA A 86 9.92 -4.80 16.92
CA ALA A 86 10.40 -6.16 17.11
C ALA A 86 10.13 -6.64 18.55
N ARG A 87 9.40 -7.73 18.70
CA ARG A 87 9.10 -8.32 20.03
C ARG A 87 10.11 -9.40 20.45
N GLY A 88 10.51 -10.26 19.53
CA GLY A 88 11.36 -11.42 19.77
C GLY A 88 12.79 -11.28 19.24
N GLY A 89 12.99 -10.52 18.16
CA GLY A 89 14.33 -10.22 17.66
C GLY A 89 14.33 -9.27 16.47
N LEU A 90 15.42 -8.53 16.33
CA LEU A 90 15.71 -7.63 15.21
C LEU A 90 17.02 -8.09 14.56
N SER A 91 16.98 -8.30 13.25
CA SER A 91 18.17 -8.57 12.43
C SER A 91 18.34 -7.44 11.44
N ILE A 92 19.57 -6.92 11.34
CA ILE A 92 19.93 -5.82 10.46
C ILE A 92 21.08 -6.31 9.60
N THR A 93 20.94 -6.21 8.29
CA THR A 93 22.06 -6.46 7.39
C THR A 93 22.72 -5.13 7.04
N CYS A 94 24.05 -5.11 7.06
CA CYS A 94 24.85 -3.94 6.71
C CYS A 94 25.65 -4.20 5.44
N CYS A 95 25.91 -3.16 4.64
CA CYS A 95 26.74 -3.31 3.44
C CYS A 95 28.22 -3.26 3.81
N GLU A 96 29.05 -4.15 3.26
CA GLU A 96 30.51 -4.04 3.42
C GLU A 96 31.07 -2.79 2.73
N GLY A 97 31.87 -2.00 3.45
CA GLY A 97 32.70 -0.95 2.86
C GLY A 97 31.98 0.31 2.36
N GLY A 98 30.81 0.66 2.89
CA GLY A 98 30.13 1.91 2.54
C GLY A 98 29.00 2.30 3.50
N LYS A 99 28.51 3.53 3.38
CA LYS A 99 27.31 3.99 4.10
C LYS A 99 26.09 3.22 3.62
N ASP A 100 25.40 2.59 4.55
CA ASP A 100 24.13 1.93 4.30
C ASP A 100 22.95 2.78 4.82
N SER A 101 21.74 2.29 4.56
CA SER A 101 20.49 2.95 4.97
C SER A 101 20.22 2.85 6.47
N TRP A 102 21.04 2.11 7.21
CA TRP A 102 20.87 1.81 8.63
C TRP A 102 22.10 2.24 9.45
N GLU A 103 22.86 3.25 8.98
CA GLU A 103 24.11 3.72 9.62
C GLU A 103 23.94 4.12 11.10
N TYR A 104 22.70 4.38 11.54
CA TYR A 104 22.34 4.59 12.94
C TYR A 104 22.60 3.37 13.84
N PHE A 105 22.52 2.17 13.27
CA PHE A 105 22.80 0.89 13.91
C PHE A 105 24.21 0.40 13.56
N ASP A 106 25.20 1.28 13.70
CA ASP A 106 26.59 0.92 13.46
C ASP A 106 26.98 -0.22 14.39
N ALA A 107 27.33 -1.37 13.80
CA ALA A 107 27.70 -2.57 14.52
C ALA A 107 29.01 -2.39 15.30
N GLU A 108 29.83 -1.38 14.97
CA GLU A 108 31.09 -1.09 15.67
C GLU A 108 30.91 -0.20 16.90
N GLU A 109 29.75 0.43 17.09
CA GLU A 109 29.47 1.31 18.24
C GLU A 109 28.71 0.58 19.36
N GLU A 110 28.97 0.96 20.62
CA GLU A 110 28.20 0.45 21.76
C GLU A 110 26.76 0.99 21.75
N PRO A 111 25.73 0.18 22.05
CA PRO A 111 25.79 -1.19 22.59
C PRO A 111 25.88 -2.31 21.53
N PHE A 112 25.88 -1.96 20.24
CA PHE A 112 25.78 -2.93 19.14
C PHE A 112 27.06 -3.75 18.94
N ALA A 113 28.23 -3.19 19.26
CA ALA A 113 29.51 -3.90 19.27
C ALA A 113 29.54 -5.16 20.13
N SER A 114 28.67 -5.22 21.15
CA SER A 114 28.54 -6.38 22.05
C SER A 114 27.60 -7.47 21.53
N LEU A 115 26.86 -7.20 20.44
CA LEU A 115 25.89 -8.12 19.87
C LEU A 115 26.58 -9.18 18.98
N PRO A 116 26.02 -10.40 18.91
CA PRO A 116 26.58 -11.44 18.06
C PRO A 116 26.40 -11.11 16.59
N THR A 117 27.50 -10.96 15.86
CA THR A 117 27.49 -10.91 14.39
C THR A 117 27.19 -12.30 13.83
N ILE A 118 26.10 -12.42 13.08
CA ILE A 118 25.79 -13.62 12.31
C ILE A 118 26.35 -13.40 10.91
N GLU A 119 27.43 -14.11 10.56
CA GLU A 119 27.88 -14.14 9.17
C GLU A 119 26.72 -14.65 8.30
N ALA A 120 26.44 -13.92 7.21
CA ALA A 120 25.48 -14.40 6.23
C ALA A 120 25.91 -15.82 5.83
N ALA A 121 24.99 -16.77 5.95
CA ALA A 121 25.27 -18.12 5.51
C ALA A 121 25.79 -18.03 4.07
N SER A 122 27.02 -18.50 3.85
CA SER A 122 27.55 -18.68 2.50
C SER A 122 26.44 -19.29 1.69
N GLU A 123 26.05 -18.62 0.60
CA GLU A 123 24.96 -19.04 -0.29
C GLU A 123 25.10 -20.55 -0.44
N ALA A 124 24.16 -21.30 0.18
CA ALA A 124 24.18 -22.75 0.06
C ALA A 124 24.24 -22.98 -1.44
N PRO A 125 25.19 -23.80 -1.97
CA PRO A 125 25.37 -23.95 -3.40
C PRO A 125 24.00 -24.18 -3.97
N SER A 126 23.45 -23.15 -4.64
CA SER A 126 22.11 -23.21 -5.16
C SER A 126 22.18 -24.38 -6.09
N ALA A 127 21.48 -25.46 -5.73
CA ALA A 127 21.44 -26.62 -6.59
C ALA A 127 20.84 -26.07 -7.88
N THR A 128 21.69 -25.85 -8.88
CA THR A 128 21.24 -25.39 -10.19
C THR A 128 20.45 -26.55 -10.74
N GLU A 129 19.16 -26.59 -10.43
CA GLU A 129 18.26 -27.51 -11.05
C GLU A 129 18.25 -27.15 -12.52
N ALA A 130 18.64 -28.11 -13.36
CA ALA A 130 18.58 -27.94 -14.79
C ALA A 130 17.12 -27.81 -15.18
N ILE A 131 16.66 -26.58 -15.39
CA ILE A 131 15.34 -26.30 -15.96
C ILE A 131 15.39 -26.72 -17.42
N ASP A 132 14.46 -27.55 -17.86
CA ASP A 132 14.31 -27.88 -19.27
C ASP A 132 14.01 -26.59 -20.04
N PRO A 133 14.79 -26.24 -21.09
CA PRO A 133 14.50 -25.09 -21.95
C PRO A 133 13.05 -25.05 -22.46
N ALA A 134 12.42 -26.21 -22.67
CA ALA A 134 11.02 -26.31 -23.06
C ALA A 134 10.05 -25.84 -21.96
N ASP A 135 10.32 -26.20 -20.70
CA ASP A 135 9.51 -25.77 -19.55
C ASP A 135 9.65 -24.26 -19.31
N ALA A 136 10.86 -23.74 -19.45
CA ALA A 136 11.13 -22.30 -19.35
C ALA A 136 10.40 -21.51 -20.45
N LEU A 137 10.42 -22.01 -21.70
CA LEU A 137 9.68 -21.40 -22.81
C LEU A 137 8.17 -21.44 -22.57
N ALA A 138 7.63 -22.59 -22.16
CA ALA A 138 6.21 -22.74 -21.85
C ALA A 138 5.76 -21.85 -20.67
N ALA A 139 6.62 -21.63 -19.67
CA ALA A 139 6.35 -20.70 -18.58
C ALA A 139 6.35 -19.24 -19.06
N ALA A 140 7.31 -18.86 -19.92
CA ALA A 140 7.37 -17.52 -20.50
C ALA A 140 6.16 -17.22 -21.40
N GLU A 141 5.72 -18.19 -22.21
CA GLU A 141 4.52 -18.07 -23.05
C GLU A 141 3.25 -17.92 -22.22
N ARG A 142 3.10 -18.70 -21.13
CA ARG A 142 1.97 -18.55 -20.19
C ARG A 142 1.96 -17.19 -19.53
N ALA A 143 3.10 -16.74 -19.00
CA ALA A 143 3.21 -15.42 -18.37
C ALA A 143 2.87 -14.31 -19.35
N ALA A 144 3.34 -14.39 -20.60
CA ALA A 144 3.01 -13.43 -21.65
C ALA A 144 1.50 -13.42 -21.98
N ALA A 145 0.86 -14.59 -22.07
CA ALA A 145 -0.57 -14.70 -22.32
C ALA A 145 -1.41 -14.13 -21.16
N GLU A 146 -1.04 -14.43 -19.92
CA GLU A 146 -1.67 -13.86 -18.72
C GLU A 146 -1.50 -12.33 -18.68
N TRP A 147 -0.32 -11.83 -19.02
CA TRP A 147 -0.06 -10.39 -19.09
C TRP A 147 -0.90 -9.71 -20.16
N GLN A 148 -1.05 -10.34 -21.33
CA GLN A 148 -1.91 -9.83 -22.40
C GLN A 148 -3.38 -9.80 -21.97
N GLN A 149 -3.86 -10.82 -21.26
CA GLN A 149 -5.22 -10.83 -20.71
C GLN A 149 -5.42 -9.73 -19.66
N ALA A 150 -4.46 -9.56 -18.74
CA ALA A 150 -4.51 -8.51 -17.72
C ALA A 150 -4.40 -7.10 -18.32
N ALA A 151 -3.74 -6.95 -19.47
CA ALA A 151 -3.62 -5.69 -20.19
C ALA A 151 -4.88 -5.32 -20.99
N VAL A 152 -5.85 -6.23 -21.15
CA VAL A 152 -7.15 -5.89 -21.72
C VAL A 152 -7.86 -4.95 -20.76
N ALA A 153 -8.12 -3.72 -21.19
CA ALA A 153 -8.83 -2.74 -20.39
C ALA A 153 -10.24 -3.26 -20.03
N THR A 154 -10.46 -3.55 -18.75
CA THR A 154 -11.78 -3.86 -18.18
C THR A 154 -12.55 -2.59 -17.79
N TYR A 155 -11.97 -1.43 -18.07
CA TYR A 155 -12.53 -0.12 -17.80
C TYR A 155 -12.69 0.65 -19.11
N ARG A 156 -13.63 1.59 -19.12
CA ARG A 156 -13.80 2.55 -20.21
C ARG A 156 -13.60 3.96 -19.66
N VAL A 157 -12.79 4.76 -20.33
CA VAL A 157 -12.64 6.18 -20.01
C VAL A 157 -13.71 6.95 -20.76
N VAL A 158 -14.63 7.57 -20.03
CA VAL A 158 -15.68 8.43 -20.59
C VAL A 158 -15.51 9.82 -20.00
N ALA A 159 -15.63 10.85 -20.83
CA ALA A 159 -15.69 12.22 -20.31
C ALA A 159 -16.91 12.34 -19.40
N ALA A 160 -16.75 12.90 -18.20
CA ALA A 160 -17.82 13.02 -17.20
C ALA A 160 -19.13 13.61 -17.77
N LYS A 161 -19.02 14.49 -18.76
CA LYS A 161 -20.17 15.09 -19.47
C LYS A 161 -20.86 14.16 -20.46
N ALA A 162 -20.11 13.26 -21.12
CA ALA A 162 -20.67 12.27 -22.05
C ALA A 162 -21.33 11.10 -21.31
N ASP A 163 -20.80 10.72 -20.15
CA ASP A 163 -21.39 9.69 -19.29
C ASP A 163 -22.72 10.15 -18.67
N ALA A 164 -22.82 11.43 -18.30
CA ALA A 164 -24.05 12.01 -17.76
C ALA A 164 -25.19 12.17 -18.80
N ILE A 165 -24.88 12.10 -20.10
CA ILE A 165 -25.83 12.35 -21.20
C ILE A 165 -26.10 11.08 -22.03
N GLY A 166 -25.28 10.02 -21.87
CA GLY A 166 -25.37 8.78 -22.62
C GLY A 166 -26.51 7.86 -22.20
N ASN A 167 -27.10 7.18 -23.20
CA ASN A 167 -28.31 6.36 -23.11
C ASN A 167 -28.25 5.31 -21.97
N THR A 168 -29.26 5.34 -21.11
CA THR A 168 -29.36 4.63 -19.82
C THR A 168 -29.62 3.12 -19.91
N GLU A 169 -29.73 2.59 -21.13
CA GLU A 169 -30.27 1.25 -21.39
C GLU A 169 -29.25 0.10 -21.26
N ASP A 170 -27.95 0.41 -21.24
CA ASP A 170 -26.85 -0.57 -21.10
C ASP A 170 -26.16 -0.50 -19.71
N ARG A 171 -26.83 0.12 -18.75
CA ARG A 171 -26.37 0.20 -17.37
C ARG A 171 -26.75 -1.11 -16.67
N ASP A 172 -25.78 -1.99 -16.46
CA ASP A 172 -25.83 -2.92 -15.33
C ASP A 172 -26.03 -2.07 -14.08
N HIS A 173 -27.26 -2.05 -13.59
CA HIS A 173 -27.70 -1.18 -12.51
C HIS A 173 -27.00 -1.59 -11.22
N VAL A 174 -25.88 -0.96 -10.92
CA VAL A 174 -25.62 -0.47 -9.58
C VAL A 174 -25.59 1.05 -9.71
N GLN A 175 -26.78 1.67 -9.63
CA GLN A 175 -26.86 3.10 -9.41
C GLN A 175 -26.28 3.37 -8.02
N ALA A 176 -24.98 3.63 -7.95
CA ALA A 176 -24.39 4.31 -6.82
C ALA A 176 -24.79 5.78 -6.90
N THR A 177 -26.02 6.08 -6.50
CA THR A 177 -26.42 7.43 -6.11
C THR A 177 -25.65 7.75 -4.83
N GLY A 178 -24.55 8.48 -4.99
CA GLY A 178 -23.49 8.68 -4.00
C GLY A 178 -23.85 9.52 -2.78
N GLU A 179 -25.05 9.40 -2.23
CA GLU A 179 -25.46 10.07 -0.99
C GLU A 179 -25.56 9.13 0.21
N HIS A 180 -25.57 7.80 0.00
CA HIS A 180 -25.81 6.83 1.09
C HIS A 180 -24.76 5.73 1.24
N GLY A 181 -23.53 5.96 0.74
CA GLY A 181 -22.48 4.93 0.78
C GLY A 181 -22.08 4.52 2.20
N THR A 182 -22.10 5.45 3.14
CA THR A 182 -21.74 5.21 4.55
C THR A 182 -22.85 4.48 5.29
N GLU A 183 -24.08 4.87 5.05
CA GLU A 183 -25.33 4.30 5.56
C GLU A 183 -25.46 2.84 5.11
N TRP A 184 -25.30 2.61 3.81
CA TRP A 184 -25.27 1.28 3.21
C TRP A 184 -24.18 0.40 3.83
N GLY A 185 -22.95 0.90 3.90
CA GLY A 185 -21.84 0.18 4.50
C GLY A 185 -22.11 -0.19 5.97
N THR A 186 -22.69 0.73 6.73
CA THR A 186 -23.05 0.52 8.14
C THR A 186 -24.09 -0.60 8.28
N ALA A 187 -25.13 -0.58 7.45
CA ALA A 187 -26.15 -1.63 7.44
C ALA A 187 -25.58 -3.00 7.07
N VAL A 188 -24.72 -3.09 6.04
CA VAL A 188 -24.02 -4.33 5.66
C VAL A 188 -23.18 -4.86 6.82
N HIS A 189 -22.41 -4.01 7.48
CA HIS A 189 -21.56 -4.42 8.60
C HIS A 189 -22.36 -4.97 9.77
N ARG A 190 -23.49 -4.36 10.13
CA ARG A 190 -24.36 -4.82 11.22
C ARG A 190 -25.01 -6.16 10.91
N LEU A 191 -25.49 -6.35 9.68
CA LEU A 191 -26.07 -7.63 9.26
C LEU A 191 -25.02 -8.75 9.26
N LEU A 192 -23.80 -8.48 8.79
CA LEU A 192 -22.71 -9.44 8.85
C LEU A 192 -22.28 -9.75 10.29
N GLU A 193 -22.23 -8.75 11.18
CA GLU A 193 -21.95 -8.96 12.61
C GLU A 193 -22.97 -9.93 13.24
N VAL A 194 -24.26 -9.71 13.00
CA VAL A 194 -25.32 -10.58 13.51
C VAL A 194 -25.26 -11.96 12.86
N ALA A 195 -25.01 -12.06 11.56
CA ALA A 195 -24.85 -13.34 10.87
C ALA A 195 -23.64 -14.15 11.38
N MET A 196 -22.60 -13.50 11.91
CA MET A 196 -21.49 -14.18 12.57
C MET A 196 -21.87 -14.69 13.96
N GLN A 197 -22.59 -13.89 14.75
CA GLN A 197 -22.96 -14.24 16.12
C GLN A 197 -24.11 -15.27 16.17
N MET A 198 -25.03 -15.20 15.21
CA MET A 198 -26.24 -16.03 15.12
C MET A 198 -26.44 -16.52 13.68
N PRO A 199 -25.76 -17.61 13.26
CA PRO A 199 -25.75 -18.07 11.86
C PRO A 199 -27.12 -18.42 11.27
N GLU A 200 -28.06 -18.81 12.13
CA GLU A 200 -29.42 -19.22 11.76
C GLU A 200 -30.46 -18.10 11.96
N ALA A 201 -30.04 -16.89 12.32
CA ALA A 201 -30.96 -15.77 12.50
C ALA A 201 -31.55 -15.32 11.16
N ASP A 202 -32.86 -15.05 11.15
CA ASP A 202 -33.50 -14.34 10.06
C ASP A 202 -33.07 -12.88 10.09
N LEU A 203 -32.35 -12.46 9.05
CA LEU A 203 -31.78 -11.12 8.93
C LEU A 203 -32.77 -10.10 8.35
N HIS A 204 -33.89 -10.55 7.79
CA HIS A 204 -34.84 -9.66 7.12
C HIS A 204 -35.49 -8.63 8.08
N PRO A 205 -35.94 -8.99 9.30
CA PRO A 205 -36.46 -8.01 10.26
C PRO A 205 -35.41 -6.98 10.68
N LEU A 206 -34.14 -7.40 10.77
CA LEU A 206 -33.03 -6.52 11.13
C LEU A 206 -32.68 -5.56 9.99
N ALA A 207 -32.72 -6.03 8.73
CA ALA A 207 -32.49 -5.18 7.56
C ALA A 207 -33.52 -4.05 7.46
N LEU A 208 -34.80 -4.36 7.74
CA LEU A 208 -35.87 -3.35 7.80
C LEU A 208 -35.60 -2.28 8.87
N ALA A 209 -35.21 -2.70 10.07
CA ALA A 209 -34.89 -1.77 11.16
C ALA A 209 -33.68 -0.89 10.84
N LEU A 210 -32.64 -1.46 10.23
CA LEU A 210 -31.42 -0.73 9.87
C LEU A 210 -31.65 0.29 8.75
N ILE A 211 -32.54 -0.01 7.81
CA ILE A 211 -32.88 0.91 6.72
C ILE A 211 -33.66 2.11 7.25
N GLU A 212 -34.59 1.89 8.19
CA GLU A 212 -35.26 2.98 8.89
C GLU A 212 -34.28 3.83 9.71
N GLU A 213 -33.33 3.21 10.42
CA GLU A 213 -32.33 3.90 11.24
C GLU A 213 -31.33 4.72 10.40
N THR A 214 -30.93 4.19 9.25
CA THR A 214 -29.94 4.82 8.37
C THR A 214 -30.55 5.81 7.37
N GLY A 215 -31.89 5.92 7.32
CA GLY A 215 -32.60 6.80 6.39
C GLY A 215 -32.54 6.33 4.93
N LEU A 216 -32.31 5.03 4.71
CA LEU A 216 -32.35 4.41 3.39
C LEU A 216 -33.80 4.17 2.95
N GLU A 217 -34.02 4.11 1.63
CA GLU A 217 -35.33 3.74 1.08
C GLU A 217 -35.62 2.25 1.29
N VAL A 218 -36.90 1.87 1.43
CA VAL A 218 -37.33 0.48 1.71
C VAL A 218 -36.93 -0.46 0.57
N GLU A 219 -36.82 0.06 -0.64
CA GLU A 219 -36.34 -0.61 -1.85
C GLU A 219 -34.90 -1.13 -1.70
N ALA A 220 -34.12 -0.61 -0.74
CA ALA A 220 -32.77 -1.05 -0.45
C ALA A 220 -32.68 -2.38 0.32
N VAL A 221 -33.78 -2.88 0.92
CA VAL A 221 -33.79 -4.08 1.77
C VAL A 221 -33.30 -5.31 1.01
N GLU A 222 -33.85 -5.57 -0.16
CA GLU A 222 -33.53 -6.76 -0.95
C GLU A 222 -32.08 -6.73 -1.47
N PRO A 223 -31.61 -5.62 -2.11
CA PRO A 223 -30.20 -5.48 -2.47
C PRO A 223 -29.23 -5.64 -1.27
N LEU A 224 -29.63 -5.18 -0.08
CA LEU A 224 -28.82 -5.24 1.12
C LEU A 224 -28.65 -6.69 1.60
N LEU A 225 -29.75 -7.46 1.65
CA LEU A 225 -29.73 -8.88 1.98
C LEU A 225 -28.96 -9.70 0.95
N GLU A 226 -29.12 -9.41 -0.36
CA GLU A 226 -28.37 -10.09 -1.42
C GLU A 226 -26.85 -9.87 -1.25
N THR A 227 -26.45 -8.64 -0.90
CA THR A 227 -25.04 -8.29 -0.67
C THR A 227 -24.46 -9.08 0.51
N VAL A 228 -25.20 -9.16 1.61
CA VAL A 228 -24.81 -9.95 2.80
C VAL A 228 -24.70 -11.44 2.46
N GLU A 229 -25.64 -11.99 1.69
CA GLU A 229 -25.64 -13.40 1.33
C GLU A 229 -24.49 -13.77 0.37
N ARG A 230 -24.16 -12.87 -0.57
CA ARG A 230 -22.96 -13.01 -1.40
C ARG A 230 -21.69 -13.03 -0.55
N ALA A 231 -21.61 -12.19 0.47
CA ALA A 231 -20.49 -12.18 1.41
C ALA A 231 -20.43 -13.49 2.21
N ARG A 232 -21.55 -14.03 2.70
CA ARG A 232 -21.61 -15.31 3.43
C ARG A 232 -21.13 -16.51 2.60
N HIS A 233 -21.41 -16.50 1.30
CA HIS A 233 -20.96 -17.56 0.39
C HIS A 233 -19.48 -17.48 -0.01
N SER A 234 -18.81 -16.36 0.27
CA SER A 234 -17.42 -16.13 -0.10
C SER A 234 -16.42 -17.04 0.65
N THR A 235 -15.24 -17.22 0.05
CA THR A 235 -14.13 -17.94 0.69
C THR A 235 -13.58 -17.20 1.90
N ILE A 236 -13.65 -15.87 1.92
CA ILE A 236 -13.17 -15.05 3.04
C ILE A 236 -14.04 -15.23 4.29
N TRP A 237 -15.36 -15.33 4.12
CA TRP A 237 -16.29 -15.62 5.22
C TRP A 237 -16.03 -16.99 5.86
N LYS A 238 -15.82 -18.02 5.03
CA LYS A 238 -15.46 -19.37 5.50
C LYS A 238 -14.13 -19.41 6.26
N ARG A 239 -13.21 -18.48 5.99
CA ARG A 239 -11.95 -18.34 6.75
C ARG A 239 -12.18 -17.61 8.07
N ALA A 240 -12.99 -16.56 8.06
CA ALA A 240 -13.30 -15.78 9.26
C ALA A 240 -13.98 -16.63 10.35
N LEU A 241 -14.91 -17.53 9.98
CA LEU A 241 -15.56 -18.45 10.93
C LEU A 241 -14.62 -19.51 11.55
N LYS A 242 -13.41 -19.68 11.00
CA LYS A 242 -12.41 -20.66 11.50
C LYS A 242 -11.35 -20.02 12.39
N SER A 243 -11.37 -18.69 12.56
CA SER A 243 -10.45 -17.93 13.42
C SER A 243 -11.09 -17.70 14.78
#